data_AF-A0A483KL42-F1
#
_entry.id   AF-A0A483KL42-F1
#
_cell.length_a   1.000
_cell.length_b   1.000
_cell.length_c   1.000
_cell.angle_alpha   90.00
_cell.angle_beta   90.00
_cell.angle_gamma   90.00
#
_symmetry.space_group_name_H-M   'P 1'
#
loop_
_entity.id
_entity.type
_entity.pdbx_description
1 polymer ?
#
loop_
_entity_poly.entity_id
_entity_poly.type
_entity_poly.pdbx_seq_one_letter_code
_entity_poly.pdbx_strand_id
1 'polypeptide(L)'
;MTCLFAPSLAASAFEKNGDNDSKRECQENAVEQTLKMREHVSQASAKAYWTSIAIGELRSVGGHKERIAALIAELRDFQMSSRDEFATFTIPIDADKEREETSKIYSELSLSACLHEFALAPYIISKSDLRHHADTVRKESFFSNFMGGVHTDIEGKVYAKTPAVSVDGNPSDEWYKSRHIRTLDLFYHHFASGFVDPVRYCLSTRFSIEERHFESISALSSFVPGGHEHIFSLGFSRFFQGDYASASYLLIPQLENSIRFYMHTLNRETSKLDNELLQEDRSLSGMLESLRPELEQVFGGDLINIIDLLFNYKPGPSLRHEIAHGKLSAGGCFSASAIYACWLIYRLVCWPLLDCWVEYIAPSIEEN
;
A
#
# COMPACT_ATOMS: atom_id res chain seq x y z
N MET A 1 9.73 -9.62 -33.38
CA MET A 1 8.53 -10.24 -32.78
C MET A 1 8.23 -11.62 -33.37
N THR A 2 8.41 -11.82 -34.68
CA THR A 2 8.18 -13.10 -35.40
C THR A 2 9.05 -14.28 -34.95
N CYS A 3 10.25 -14.04 -34.39
CA CYS A 3 11.16 -15.11 -33.95
C CYS A 3 10.85 -15.72 -32.57
N LEU A 4 10.08 -15.04 -31.71
CA LEU A 4 9.75 -15.52 -30.37
C LEU A 4 8.59 -16.53 -30.35
N PHE A 5 7.66 -16.42 -31.32
CA PHE A 5 6.45 -17.26 -31.35
C PHE A 5 6.64 -18.61 -32.06
N ALA A 6 7.64 -18.74 -32.93
CA ALA A 6 7.85 -19.96 -33.70
C ALA A 6 8.20 -21.19 -32.84
N PRO A 7 9.10 -21.10 -31.83
CA PRO A 7 9.45 -22.25 -30.98
C PRO A 7 8.30 -22.66 -30.04
N SER A 8 7.51 -21.71 -29.53
CA SER A 8 6.38 -22.00 -28.63
C SER A 8 5.22 -22.66 -29.35
N LEU A 9 4.90 -22.24 -30.59
CA LEU A 9 3.90 -22.91 -31.43
C LEU A 9 4.35 -24.31 -31.85
N ALA A 10 5.64 -24.49 -32.15
CA ALA A 10 6.23 -25.79 -32.46
C ALA A 10 6.15 -26.74 -31.25
N ALA A 11 6.48 -26.27 -30.05
CA ALA A 11 6.37 -27.06 -28.83
C ALA A 11 4.93 -27.57 -28.56
N SER A 12 3.91 -26.72 -28.76
CA SER A 12 2.51 -27.14 -28.66
C SER A 12 2.08 -28.14 -29.75
N ALA A 13 2.69 -28.09 -30.93
CA ALA A 13 2.43 -29.07 -31.99
C ALA A 13 3.06 -30.44 -31.68
N PHE A 14 4.29 -30.47 -31.16
CA PHE A 14 4.95 -31.70 -30.73
C PHE A 14 4.29 -32.36 -29.51
N GLU A 15 3.78 -31.56 -28.58
CA GLU A 15 2.97 -32.04 -27.45
C GLU A 15 1.70 -32.77 -27.92
N LYS A 16 1.00 -32.25 -28.92
CA LYS A 16 -0.17 -32.91 -29.53
C LYS A 16 0.17 -34.20 -30.25
N ASN A 17 1.42 -34.36 -30.70
CA ASN A 17 1.92 -35.55 -31.38
C ASN A 17 2.60 -36.55 -30.43
N GLY A 18 2.68 -36.26 -29.12
CA GLY A 18 3.31 -37.15 -28.13
C GLY A 18 4.84 -37.20 -28.19
N ASP A 19 5.48 -36.32 -28.95
CA ASP A 19 6.94 -36.25 -29.11
C ASP A 19 7.54 -35.32 -28.05
N ASN A 20 7.89 -35.90 -26.90
CA ASN A 20 8.41 -35.16 -25.76
C ASN A 20 9.85 -34.65 -25.96
N ASP A 21 10.65 -35.32 -26.79
CA ASP A 21 12.04 -34.93 -27.03
C ASP A 21 12.09 -33.70 -27.94
N SER A 22 11.35 -33.70 -29.04
CA SER A 22 11.23 -32.53 -29.93
C SER A 22 10.54 -31.35 -29.24
N LYS A 23 9.57 -31.62 -28.34
CA LYS A 23 8.96 -30.60 -27.48
C LYS A 23 10.03 -29.92 -26.61
N ARG A 24 10.87 -30.71 -25.94
CA ARG A 24 11.92 -30.22 -25.06
C ARG A 24 12.96 -29.39 -25.81
N GLU A 25 13.41 -29.87 -26.98
CA GLU A 25 14.34 -29.15 -27.84
C GLU A 25 13.76 -27.80 -28.30
N CYS A 26 12.47 -27.75 -28.67
CA CYS A 26 11.82 -26.50 -29.03
C CYS A 26 11.74 -25.51 -27.86
N GLN A 27 11.47 -26.00 -26.65
CA GLN A 27 11.43 -25.15 -25.46
C GLN A 27 12.82 -24.63 -25.06
N GLU A 28 13.86 -25.46 -25.17
CA GLU A 28 15.25 -25.04 -24.93
C GLU A 28 15.70 -24.01 -25.97
N ASN A 29 15.34 -24.21 -27.24
CA ASN A 29 15.58 -23.19 -28.29
C ASN A 29 14.82 -21.89 -28.03
N ALA A 30 13.62 -21.93 -27.46
CA ALA A 30 12.88 -20.73 -27.06
C ALA A 30 13.66 -19.91 -26.02
N VAL A 31 14.23 -20.58 -25.02
CA VAL A 31 15.08 -19.96 -23.98
C VAL A 31 16.27 -19.26 -24.61
N GLU A 32 16.94 -19.89 -25.59
CA GLU A 32 18.07 -19.25 -26.28
C GLU A 32 17.66 -17.99 -27.05
N GLN A 33 16.46 -17.97 -27.66
CA GLN A 33 15.96 -16.76 -28.30
C GLN A 33 15.68 -15.66 -27.27
N THR A 34 15.10 -16.01 -26.12
CA THR A 34 14.89 -15.09 -25.00
C THR A 34 16.23 -14.49 -24.51
N LEU A 35 17.27 -15.30 -24.37
CA LEU A 35 18.60 -14.86 -23.97
C LEU A 35 19.30 -14.02 -25.06
N LYS A 36 19.04 -14.26 -26.36
CA LYS A 36 19.52 -13.37 -27.43
C LYS A 36 18.88 -11.98 -27.36
N MET A 37 17.58 -11.90 -27.01
CA MET A 37 16.93 -10.59 -26.83
C MET A 37 17.59 -9.76 -25.73
N ARG A 38 18.12 -10.41 -24.68
CA ARG A 38 18.92 -9.78 -23.62
C ARG A 38 20.20 -9.12 -24.14
N GLU A 39 20.87 -9.73 -25.12
CA GLU A 39 22.11 -9.19 -25.70
C GLU A 39 21.88 -7.93 -26.54
N HIS A 40 20.65 -7.76 -27.05
CA HIS A 40 20.25 -6.62 -27.87
C HIS A 40 19.79 -5.39 -27.07
N VAL A 41 19.75 -5.46 -25.75
CA VAL A 41 19.36 -4.33 -24.89
C VAL A 41 20.57 -3.80 -24.11
N SER A 42 20.69 -2.47 -24.00
CA SER A 42 21.71 -1.82 -23.17
C SER A 42 21.28 -1.73 -21.70
N GLN A 43 19.98 -1.49 -21.49
CA GLN A 43 19.21 -1.46 -20.24
C GLN A 43 19.59 -2.59 -19.25
N ALA A 44 20.20 -2.37 -18.08
CA ALA A 44 20.36 -3.39 -17.04
C ALA A 44 19.00 -3.90 -16.54
N SER A 45 18.04 -3.00 -16.34
CA SER A 45 16.63 -3.35 -16.07
C SER A 45 16.00 -4.23 -17.17
N ALA A 46 16.25 -3.89 -18.44
CA ALA A 46 15.80 -4.71 -19.57
C ALA A 46 16.51 -6.08 -19.65
N LYS A 47 17.80 -6.15 -19.31
CA LYS A 47 18.55 -7.41 -19.21
C LYS A 47 18.02 -8.30 -18.08
N ALA A 48 17.70 -7.72 -16.93
CA ALA A 48 17.06 -8.40 -15.82
C ALA A 48 15.69 -8.98 -16.22
N TYR A 49 14.89 -8.21 -16.97
CA TYR A 49 13.60 -8.68 -17.49
C TYR A 49 13.72 -9.93 -18.37
N TRP A 50 14.58 -9.90 -19.39
CA TRP A 50 14.78 -11.05 -20.29
C TRP A 50 15.37 -12.26 -19.56
N THR A 51 16.29 -12.03 -18.62
CA THR A 51 16.87 -13.11 -17.80
C THR A 51 15.80 -13.76 -16.92
N SER A 52 14.89 -12.98 -16.34
CA SER A 52 13.76 -13.51 -15.55
C SER A 52 12.80 -14.36 -16.39
N ILE A 53 12.55 -14.00 -17.65
CA ILE A 53 11.72 -14.80 -18.56
C ILE A 53 12.41 -16.14 -18.85
N ALA A 54 13.69 -16.11 -19.19
CA ALA A 54 14.47 -17.31 -19.50
C ALA A 54 14.50 -18.30 -18.31
N ILE A 55 14.61 -17.81 -17.08
CA ILE A 55 14.51 -18.64 -15.86
C ILE A 55 13.12 -19.29 -15.74
N GLY A 56 12.06 -18.53 -15.99
CA GLY A 56 10.68 -19.03 -15.95
C GLY A 56 10.44 -20.13 -16.99
N GLU A 57 10.95 -19.92 -18.20
CA GLU A 57 10.91 -20.90 -19.30
C GLU A 57 11.70 -22.16 -18.95
N LEU A 58 12.94 -22.05 -18.47
CA LEU A 58 13.73 -23.23 -18.06
C LEU A 58 13.08 -24.02 -16.93
N ARG A 59 12.40 -23.35 -15.98
CA ARG A 59 11.68 -24.02 -14.90
C ARG A 59 10.46 -24.79 -15.41
N SER A 60 9.77 -24.30 -16.44
CA SER A 60 8.61 -25.00 -17.01
C SER A 60 9.00 -26.21 -17.86
N VAL A 61 10.20 -26.21 -18.46
CA VAL A 61 10.79 -27.37 -19.14
C VAL A 61 11.17 -28.48 -18.15
N GLY A 62 11.71 -28.12 -17.00
CA GLY A 62 12.24 -29.06 -16.01
C GLY A 62 13.66 -29.54 -16.34
N GLY A 63 14.47 -29.80 -15.30
CA GLY A 63 15.92 -30.04 -15.44
C GLY A 63 16.74 -28.75 -15.33
N HIS A 64 18.00 -28.76 -15.79
CA HIS A 64 18.85 -27.56 -15.90
C HIS A 64 19.16 -26.81 -14.60
N LYS A 65 19.26 -27.51 -13.47
CA LYS A 65 19.49 -26.90 -12.14
C LYS A 65 20.70 -25.96 -12.11
N GLU A 66 21.82 -26.37 -12.70
CA GLU A 66 23.06 -25.56 -12.74
C GLU A 66 22.87 -24.30 -13.59
N ARG A 67 22.24 -24.42 -14.75
CA ARG A 67 21.98 -23.28 -15.64
C ARG A 67 20.99 -22.29 -15.04
N ILE A 68 19.94 -22.79 -14.38
CA ILE A 68 19.01 -21.96 -13.62
C ILE A 68 19.74 -21.22 -12.49
N ALA A 69 20.64 -21.90 -11.76
CA ALA A 69 21.42 -21.26 -10.70
C ALA A 69 22.34 -20.15 -11.25
N ALA A 70 23.01 -20.39 -12.38
CA ALA A 70 23.83 -19.38 -13.05
C ALA A 70 23.01 -18.16 -13.51
N LEU A 71 21.87 -18.38 -14.15
CA LEU A 71 20.98 -17.28 -14.58
C LEU A 71 20.39 -16.51 -13.40
N ILE A 72 20.14 -17.17 -12.26
CA ILE A 72 19.71 -16.48 -11.03
C ILE A 72 20.82 -15.58 -10.49
N ALA A 73 22.08 -15.99 -10.56
CA ALA A 73 23.21 -15.14 -10.19
C ALA A 73 23.31 -13.93 -11.13
N GLU A 74 23.28 -14.14 -12.45
CA GLU A 74 23.29 -13.06 -13.43
C GLU A 74 22.10 -12.10 -13.27
N LEU A 75 20.91 -12.63 -12.98
CA LEU A 75 19.72 -11.82 -12.71
C LEU A 75 19.96 -10.86 -11.54
N ARG A 76 20.59 -11.33 -10.46
CA ARG A 76 20.91 -10.48 -9.29
C ARG A 76 21.88 -9.36 -9.65
N ASP A 77 22.89 -9.66 -10.47
CA ASP A 77 23.86 -8.66 -10.92
C ASP A 77 23.19 -7.57 -11.78
N PHE A 78 22.30 -7.97 -12.69
CA PHE A 78 21.52 -7.01 -13.49
C PHE A 78 20.54 -6.20 -12.63
N GLN A 79 19.88 -6.83 -11.65
CA GLN A 79 18.98 -6.12 -10.71
C GLN A 79 19.76 -5.09 -9.90
N MET A 80 20.92 -5.45 -9.35
CA MET A 80 21.78 -4.51 -8.63
C MET A 80 22.25 -3.36 -9.52
N SER A 81 22.65 -3.64 -10.76
CA SER A 81 23.11 -2.62 -11.72
C SER A 81 21.97 -1.70 -12.18
N SER A 82 20.73 -2.21 -12.26
CA SER A 82 19.57 -1.40 -12.63
C SER A 82 19.25 -0.28 -11.64
N ARG A 83 19.81 -0.35 -10.42
CA ARG A 83 19.66 0.70 -9.40
C ARG A 83 20.23 2.04 -9.85
N ASP A 84 21.32 2.00 -10.62
CA ASP A 84 21.99 3.20 -11.13
C ASP A 84 21.21 3.85 -12.29
N GLU A 85 20.18 3.17 -12.81
CA GLU A 85 19.31 3.68 -13.88
C GLU A 85 18.13 4.51 -13.34
N PHE A 86 17.85 4.46 -12.03
CA PHE A 86 16.78 5.24 -11.43
C PHE A 86 17.22 6.70 -11.21
N ALA A 87 16.43 7.63 -11.75
CA ALA A 87 16.58 9.05 -11.46
C ALA A 87 15.58 9.48 -10.38
N THR A 88 16.05 10.25 -9.40
CA THR A 88 15.18 10.94 -8.44
C THR A 88 14.85 12.33 -8.99
N PHE A 89 13.59 12.72 -8.89
CA PHE A 89 13.14 14.07 -9.16
C PHE A 89 12.48 14.63 -7.91
N THR A 90 12.63 15.93 -7.68
CA THR A 90 12.04 16.63 -6.54
C THR A 90 10.92 17.52 -7.05
N ILE A 91 9.75 17.41 -6.43
CA ILE A 91 8.62 18.32 -6.67
C ILE A 91 8.46 19.16 -5.41
N PRO A 92 8.60 20.50 -5.48
CA PRO A 92 8.32 21.34 -4.33
C PRO A 92 6.82 21.28 -4.02
N ILE A 93 6.49 21.05 -2.75
CA ILE A 93 5.11 21.12 -2.26
C ILE A 93 4.98 22.44 -1.50
N ASP A 94 4.20 23.35 -2.05
CA ASP A 94 3.78 24.55 -1.34
C ASP A 94 2.58 24.21 -0.46
N ALA A 95 2.75 24.37 0.84
CA ALA A 95 1.72 24.18 1.85
C ALA A 95 1.74 25.31 2.89
N ASP A 96 2.38 26.45 2.58
CA ASP A 96 2.61 27.52 3.57
C ASP A 96 1.28 28.06 4.10
N LYS A 97 0.33 28.30 3.20
CA LYS A 97 -1.00 28.80 3.56
C LYS A 97 -1.76 27.83 4.46
N GLU A 98 -1.80 26.55 4.09
CA GLU A 98 -2.48 25.51 4.86
C GLU A 98 -1.85 25.33 6.24
N ARG A 99 -0.52 25.45 6.33
CA ARG A 99 0.22 25.40 7.59
C ARG A 99 -0.16 26.56 8.51
N GLU A 100 -0.22 27.78 7.99
CA GLU A 100 -0.62 28.97 8.74
C GLU A 100 -2.07 28.87 9.23
N GLU A 101 -2.99 28.48 8.35
CA GLU A 101 -4.41 28.31 8.68
C GLU A 101 -4.62 27.23 9.76
N THR A 102 -3.99 26.07 9.60
CA THR A 102 -4.05 24.98 10.57
C THR A 102 -3.48 25.41 11.93
N SER A 103 -2.30 26.04 11.94
CA SER A 103 -1.67 26.50 13.18
C SER A 103 -2.55 27.50 13.92
N LYS A 104 -3.17 28.44 13.20
CA LYS A 104 -4.07 29.44 13.77
C LYS A 104 -5.27 28.77 14.47
N ILE A 105 -5.95 27.85 13.77
CA ILE A 105 -7.11 27.13 14.32
C ILE A 105 -6.69 26.38 15.59
N TYR A 106 -5.64 25.56 15.50
CA TYR A 106 -5.26 24.69 16.62
C TYR A 106 -4.67 25.44 17.80
N SER A 107 -4.15 26.66 17.62
CA SER A 107 -3.56 27.47 18.70
C SER A 107 -4.59 27.94 19.75
N GLU A 108 -5.87 27.98 19.40
CA GLU A 108 -6.94 28.50 20.25
C GLU A 108 -7.76 27.40 20.94
N LEU A 109 -7.63 26.14 20.50
CA LEU A 109 -8.42 25.00 20.98
C LEU A 109 -7.86 24.40 22.28
N SER A 110 -8.74 23.81 23.11
CA SER A 110 -8.33 22.93 24.23
C SER A 110 -7.75 21.62 23.69
N LEU A 111 -7.03 20.86 24.52
CA LEU A 111 -6.45 19.58 24.10
C LEU A 111 -7.53 18.60 23.59
N SER A 112 -8.64 18.48 24.32
CA SER A 112 -9.78 17.65 23.89
C SER A 112 -10.33 18.09 22.54
N ALA A 113 -10.53 19.39 22.34
CA ALA A 113 -11.02 19.92 21.07
C ALA A 113 -10.01 19.69 19.94
N CYS A 114 -8.70 19.86 20.18
CA CYS A 114 -7.67 19.52 19.20
C CYS A 114 -7.74 18.05 18.77
N LEU A 115 -7.85 17.12 19.74
CA LEU A 115 -7.92 15.69 19.47
C LEU A 115 -9.19 15.30 18.71
N HIS A 116 -10.32 15.93 19.03
CA HIS A 116 -11.58 15.77 18.31
C HIS A 116 -11.51 16.27 16.86
N GLU A 117 -11.08 17.52 16.66
CA GLU A 117 -10.95 18.12 15.32
C GLU A 117 -9.94 17.36 14.46
N PHE A 118 -8.88 16.84 15.07
CA PHE A 118 -7.89 16.03 14.37
C PHE A 118 -8.49 14.73 13.82
N ALA A 119 -9.41 14.11 14.56
CA ALA A 119 -10.13 12.92 14.09
C ALA A 119 -11.07 13.27 12.93
N LEU A 120 -11.72 14.43 12.97
CA LEU A 120 -12.71 14.87 11.97
C LEU A 120 -12.12 15.40 10.67
N ALA A 121 -10.82 15.70 10.63
CA ALA A 121 -10.15 16.32 9.49
C ALA A 121 -10.59 15.74 8.12
N PRO A 122 -10.97 16.57 7.14
CA PRO A 122 -11.64 16.13 5.91
C PRO A 122 -10.68 15.56 4.85
N TYR A 123 -9.69 14.76 5.27
CA TYR A 123 -8.66 14.21 4.39
C TYR A 123 -8.98 12.81 3.88
N ILE A 124 -10.23 12.60 3.47
CA ILE A 124 -10.70 11.38 2.80
C ILE A 124 -11.08 11.78 1.36
N ILE A 125 -10.23 11.44 0.39
CA ILE A 125 -10.52 11.68 -1.03
C ILE A 125 -11.48 10.62 -1.57
N SER A 126 -12.51 11.05 -2.30
CA SER A 126 -13.48 10.11 -2.85
C SER A 126 -12.91 9.27 -3.99
N LYS A 127 -13.41 8.04 -4.15
CA LYS A 127 -13.04 7.17 -5.29
C LYS A 127 -13.42 7.81 -6.62
N SER A 128 -14.53 8.56 -6.65
CA SER A 128 -14.93 9.33 -7.83
C SER A 128 -13.93 10.44 -8.18
N ASP A 129 -13.42 11.18 -7.18
CA ASP A 129 -12.45 12.25 -7.43
C ASP A 129 -11.11 11.69 -7.89
N LEU A 130 -10.66 10.59 -7.29
CA LEU A 130 -9.50 9.85 -7.75
C LEU A 130 -9.64 9.40 -9.20
N ARG A 131 -10.83 8.92 -9.59
CA ARG A 131 -11.13 8.52 -10.97
C ARG A 131 -11.16 9.71 -11.92
N HIS A 132 -11.85 10.78 -11.55
CA HIS A 132 -11.88 12.01 -12.33
C HIS A 132 -10.48 12.58 -12.55
N HIS A 133 -9.66 12.64 -11.51
CA HIS A 133 -8.27 13.09 -11.62
C HIS A 133 -7.44 12.18 -12.54
N ALA A 134 -7.60 10.86 -12.42
CA ALA A 134 -6.95 9.90 -13.33
C ALA A 134 -7.35 10.12 -14.79
N ASP A 135 -8.64 10.38 -15.06
CA ASP A 135 -9.14 10.65 -16.40
C ASP A 135 -8.68 12.00 -16.95
N THR A 136 -8.57 13.03 -16.12
CA THR A 136 -8.03 14.35 -16.51
C THR A 136 -6.56 14.23 -16.91
N VAL A 137 -5.72 13.63 -16.06
CA VAL A 137 -4.30 13.42 -16.38
C VAL A 137 -4.15 12.55 -17.62
N ARG A 138 -5.05 11.58 -17.83
CA ARG A 138 -5.05 10.74 -19.02
C ARG A 138 -5.21 11.56 -20.30
N LYS A 139 -6.09 12.56 -20.30
CA LYS A 139 -6.33 13.45 -21.45
C LYS A 139 -5.13 14.35 -21.74
N GLU A 140 -4.45 14.82 -20.70
CA GLU A 140 -3.35 15.78 -20.83
C GLU A 140 -2.00 15.13 -21.17
N SER A 141 -1.79 13.87 -20.77
CA SER A 141 -0.48 13.19 -20.88
C SER A 141 -0.53 11.94 -21.76
N PHE A 142 -0.69 12.10 -23.08
CA PHE A 142 -0.81 10.97 -24.03
C PHE A 142 0.35 9.96 -23.88
N PHE A 143 1.61 10.39 -23.95
CA PHE A 143 2.76 9.48 -24.01
C PHE A 143 3.03 8.67 -22.72
N SER A 144 2.74 9.20 -21.52
CA SER A 144 3.00 8.50 -20.26
C SER A 144 1.99 7.37 -19.98
N ASN A 145 0.80 7.40 -20.58
CA ASN A 145 -0.25 6.40 -20.36
C ASN A 145 -0.01 5.08 -21.11
N PHE A 146 0.86 5.10 -22.13
CA PHE A 146 1.20 3.94 -22.95
C PHE A 146 2.34 3.10 -22.39
N MET A 147 2.99 3.55 -21.30
CA MET A 147 4.06 2.81 -20.65
C MET A 147 3.53 2.13 -19.39
N GLY A 148 3.51 0.80 -19.40
CA GLY A 148 3.27 0.01 -18.19
C GLY A 148 4.37 0.26 -17.15
N GLY A 149 4.01 0.22 -15.87
CA GLY A 149 4.96 0.41 -14.77
C GLY A 149 5.60 -0.91 -14.35
N VAL A 150 6.89 -0.90 -14.05
CA VAL A 150 7.57 -1.98 -13.33
C VAL A 150 7.98 -1.43 -11.98
N HIS A 151 7.60 -2.12 -10.90
CA HIS A 151 7.90 -1.72 -9.52
C HIS A 151 8.93 -2.68 -8.93
N THR A 152 10.01 -2.12 -8.40
CA THR A 152 11.15 -2.86 -7.86
C THR A 152 11.38 -2.51 -6.40
N ASP A 153 11.84 -3.48 -5.61
CA ASP A 153 12.31 -3.20 -4.25
C ASP A 153 13.68 -2.50 -4.25
N ILE A 154 14.23 -2.23 -3.07
CA ILE A 154 15.53 -1.58 -2.89
C ILE A 154 16.70 -2.38 -3.49
N GLU A 155 16.52 -3.68 -3.75
CA GLU A 155 17.49 -4.57 -4.38
C GLU A 155 17.32 -4.65 -5.90
N GLY A 156 16.33 -3.94 -6.48
CA GLY A 156 16.02 -3.96 -7.90
C GLY A 156 15.14 -5.15 -8.32
N LYS A 157 14.62 -5.94 -7.38
CA LYS A 157 13.77 -7.09 -7.68
C LYS A 157 12.36 -6.63 -7.99
N VAL A 158 11.87 -7.03 -9.16
CA VAL A 158 10.50 -6.74 -9.59
C VAL A 158 9.51 -7.49 -8.70
N TYR A 159 8.64 -6.75 -8.02
CA TYR A 159 7.57 -7.31 -7.18
C TYR A 159 6.17 -7.03 -7.72
N ALA A 160 6.02 -6.02 -8.59
CA ALA A 160 4.75 -5.71 -9.24
C ALA A 160 4.92 -5.12 -10.64
N LYS A 161 3.86 -5.26 -11.44
CA LYS A 161 3.74 -4.65 -12.77
C LYS A 161 2.38 -3.98 -12.88
N THR A 162 2.35 -2.83 -13.53
CA THR A 162 1.14 -2.07 -13.83
C THR A 162 0.87 -2.13 -15.33
N PRO A 163 -0.36 -2.42 -15.77
CA PRO A 163 -0.68 -2.51 -17.19
C PRO A 163 -0.52 -1.16 -17.91
N ALA A 164 -0.12 -1.22 -19.18
CA ALA A 164 -0.23 -0.08 -20.10
C ALA A 164 -1.67 0.04 -20.61
N VAL A 165 -2.09 1.25 -21.00
CA VAL A 165 -3.36 1.46 -21.71
C VAL A 165 -3.11 1.33 -23.21
N SER A 166 -3.93 0.57 -23.93
CA SER A 166 -3.91 0.59 -25.40
C SER A 166 -4.58 1.85 -25.94
N VAL A 167 -4.14 2.35 -27.10
CA VAL A 167 -4.60 3.60 -27.73
C VAL A 167 -6.14 3.70 -27.84
N ASP A 168 -6.83 2.57 -28.01
CA ASP A 168 -8.29 2.50 -28.20
C ASP A 168 -9.04 1.77 -27.07
N GLY A 169 -8.35 1.43 -25.97
CA GLY A 169 -8.93 0.63 -24.87
C GLY A 169 -9.47 1.47 -23.72
N ASN A 170 -10.59 1.06 -23.13
CA ASN A 170 -10.98 1.52 -21.81
C ASN A 170 -9.93 1.05 -20.78
N PRO A 171 -9.45 1.92 -19.86
CA PRO A 171 -8.48 1.48 -18.85
C PRO A 171 -9.09 0.43 -17.92
N SER A 172 -8.29 -0.57 -17.54
CA SER A 172 -8.69 -1.57 -16.54
C SER A 172 -8.74 -0.95 -15.14
N ASP A 173 -9.46 -1.58 -14.23
CA ASP A 173 -9.50 -1.15 -12.83
C ASP A 173 -8.11 -1.17 -12.18
N GLU A 174 -7.26 -2.13 -12.55
CA GLU A 174 -5.85 -2.17 -12.11
C GLU A 174 -5.04 -0.96 -12.60
N TRP A 175 -5.31 -0.46 -13.80
CA TRP A 175 -4.70 0.78 -14.26
C TRP A 175 -5.14 1.96 -13.39
N TYR A 176 -6.44 2.07 -13.10
CA TYR A 176 -6.95 3.14 -12.23
C TYR A 176 -6.34 3.09 -10.83
N LYS A 177 -6.27 1.91 -10.20
CA LYS A 177 -5.62 1.73 -8.89
C LYS A 177 -4.18 2.25 -8.91
N SER A 178 -3.40 1.88 -9.91
CA SER A 178 -2.02 2.34 -10.03
C SER A 178 -1.89 3.86 -10.19
N ARG A 179 -2.84 4.50 -10.89
CA ARG A 179 -2.86 5.96 -11.04
C ARG A 179 -3.28 6.64 -9.75
N HIS A 180 -4.24 6.05 -9.02
CA HIS A 180 -4.67 6.54 -7.71
C HIS A 180 -3.52 6.55 -6.71
N ILE A 181 -2.63 5.54 -6.71
CA ILE A 181 -1.45 5.54 -5.82
C ILE A 181 -0.60 6.80 -6.00
N ARG A 182 -0.32 7.22 -7.25
CA ARG A 182 0.48 8.43 -7.49
C ARG A 182 -0.23 9.70 -7.03
N THR A 183 -1.54 9.79 -7.24
CA THR A 183 -2.35 10.91 -6.75
C THR A 183 -2.38 10.95 -5.23
N LEU A 184 -2.58 9.79 -4.60
CA LEU A 184 -2.62 9.63 -3.16
C LEU A 184 -1.28 9.97 -2.51
N ASP A 185 -0.15 9.63 -3.14
CA ASP A 185 1.17 9.99 -2.64
C ASP A 185 1.32 11.52 -2.50
N LEU A 186 0.96 12.29 -3.52
CA LEU A 186 0.94 13.76 -3.44
C LEU A 186 -0.06 14.27 -2.40
N PHE A 187 -1.24 13.68 -2.35
CA PHE A 187 -2.27 14.02 -1.37
C PHE A 187 -1.79 13.80 0.08
N TYR A 188 -1.12 12.68 0.35
CA TYR A 188 -0.55 12.39 1.67
C TYR A 188 0.54 13.38 2.04
N HIS A 189 1.41 13.78 1.11
CA HIS A 189 2.44 14.76 1.41
C HIS A 189 1.86 16.14 1.75
N HIS A 190 0.82 16.57 1.00
CA HIS A 190 0.10 17.80 1.30
C HIS A 190 -0.60 17.73 2.66
N PHE A 191 -1.24 16.59 2.97
CA PHE A 191 -1.84 16.34 4.28
C PHE A 191 -0.82 16.38 5.43
N ALA A 192 0.29 15.65 5.30
CA ALA A 192 1.30 15.57 6.35
C ALA A 192 1.93 16.95 6.60
N SER A 193 2.35 17.62 5.53
CA SER A 193 3.05 18.91 5.62
C SER A 193 2.12 20.07 5.99
N GLY A 194 0.91 20.09 5.44
CA GLY A 194 -0.05 21.18 5.60
C GLY A 194 -0.92 21.07 6.84
N PHE A 195 -1.12 19.86 7.38
CA PHE A 195 -2.04 19.63 8.49
C PHE A 195 -1.39 18.91 9.68
N VAL A 196 -0.87 17.70 9.49
CA VAL A 196 -0.35 16.90 10.63
C VAL A 196 0.79 17.60 11.34
N ASP A 197 1.82 18.02 10.60
CA ASP A 197 3.00 18.63 11.21
C ASP A 197 2.68 19.94 11.95
N PRO A 198 1.87 20.87 11.39
CA PRO A 198 1.39 22.05 12.11
C PRO A 198 0.60 21.74 13.39
N VAL A 199 -0.35 20.79 13.32
CA VAL A 199 -1.12 20.36 14.49
C VAL A 199 -0.17 19.83 15.56
N ARG A 200 0.71 18.92 15.18
CA ARG A 200 1.66 18.28 16.09
C ARG A 200 2.59 19.30 16.74
N TYR A 201 3.13 20.23 15.96
CA TYR A 201 3.97 21.32 16.46
C TYR A 201 3.21 22.20 17.46
N CYS A 202 2.00 22.63 17.11
CA CYS A 202 1.13 23.43 17.98
C CYS A 202 0.84 22.69 19.30
N LEU A 203 0.48 21.42 19.24
CA LEU A 203 0.18 20.61 20.42
C LEU A 203 1.43 20.40 21.29
N SER A 204 2.57 20.07 20.68
CA SER A 204 3.83 19.82 21.42
C SER A 204 4.37 21.05 22.16
N THR A 205 4.03 22.25 21.71
CA THR A 205 4.44 23.51 22.36
C THR A 205 3.49 23.93 23.48
N ARG A 206 2.27 23.36 23.53
CA ARG A 206 1.20 23.75 24.45
C ARG A 206 0.87 22.69 25.50
N PHE A 207 1.06 21.42 25.16
CA PHE A 207 0.63 20.29 25.96
C PHE A 207 1.72 19.21 26.04
N SER A 208 1.85 18.58 27.20
CA SER A 208 2.69 17.39 27.38
C SER A 208 1.86 16.15 27.07
N ILE A 209 1.74 15.81 25.79
CA ILE A 209 0.90 14.68 25.35
C ILE A 209 1.53 13.35 25.74
N GLU A 210 0.82 12.63 26.58
CA GLU A 210 1.13 11.29 27.11
C GLU A 210 0.00 10.29 26.84
N GLU A 211 0.28 9.00 27.09
CA GLU A 211 -0.64 7.88 26.93
C GLU A 211 -1.99 8.09 27.63
N ARG A 212 -1.98 8.68 28.82
CA ARG A 212 -3.18 8.95 29.63
C ARG A 212 -4.26 9.75 28.91
N HIS A 213 -3.89 10.63 27.97
CA HIS A 213 -4.87 11.41 27.19
C HIS A 213 -5.60 10.58 26.14
N PHE A 214 -5.16 9.35 25.88
CA PHE A 214 -5.75 8.43 24.91
C PHE A 214 -6.37 7.19 25.55
N GLU A 215 -6.25 7.01 26.87
CA GLU A 215 -6.76 5.83 27.57
C GLU A 215 -8.28 5.72 27.42
N SER A 216 -9.03 6.79 27.72
CA SER A 216 -10.49 6.81 27.54
C SER A 216 -10.92 6.61 26.09
N ILE A 217 -10.18 7.20 25.14
CA ILE A 217 -10.44 7.04 23.70
C ILE A 217 -10.30 5.56 23.31
N SER A 218 -9.21 4.92 23.72
CA SER A 218 -8.92 3.54 23.36
C SER A 218 -9.85 2.56 24.09
N ALA A 219 -10.19 2.83 25.35
CA ALA A 219 -11.02 1.95 26.17
C ALA A 219 -12.51 1.99 25.80
N LEU A 220 -13.02 3.14 25.37
CA LEU A 220 -14.44 3.30 25.04
C LEU A 220 -14.75 3.03 23.56
N SER A 221 -13.74 3.02 22.69
CA SER A 221 -13.94 2.78 21.26
C SER A 221 -14.30 1.33 20.97
N SER A 222 -15.45 1.11 20.33
CA SER A 222 -15.84 -0.21 19.83
C SER A 222 -14.97 -0.72 18.67
N PHE A 223 -14.08 0.12 18.14
CA PHE A 223 -13.09 -0.29 17.12
C PHE A 223 -11.81 -0.87 17.72
N VAL A 224 -11.57 -0.70 19.02
CA VAL A 224 -10.42 -1.23 19.73
C VAL A 224 -10.80 -2.58 20.37
N PRO A 225 -10.14 -3.69 20.00
CA PRO A 225 -10.37 -4.98 20.64
C PRO A 225 -9.93 -4.97 22.10
N GLY A 226 -10.67 -5.67 22.96
CA GLY A 226 -10.35 -5.78 24.38
C GLY A 226 -8.94 -6.33 24.62
N GLY A 227 -8.15 -5.66 25.47
CA GLY A 227 -6.76 -6.00 25.77
C GLY A 227 -5.72 -5.33 24.86
N HIS A 228 -6.14 -4.52 23.87
CA HIS A 228 -5.26 -3.78 22.97
C HIS A 228 -5.20 -2.28 23.29
N GLU A 229 -5.95 -1.80 24.28
CA GLU A 229 -6.15 -0.38 24.59
C GLU A 229 -4.83 0.36 24.85
N HIS A 230 -3.91 -0.28 25.58
CA HIS A 230 -2.59 0.28 25.86
C HIS A 230 -1.74 0.43 24.58
N ILE A 231 -1.82 -0.53 23.65
CA ILE A 231 -1.09 -0.45 22.37
C ILE A 231 -1.56 0.75 21.56
N PHE A 232 -2.87 0.98 21.49
CA PHE A 232 -3.45 2.14 20.81
C PHE A 232 -3.06 3.45 21.51
N SER A 233 -3.22 3.54 22.83
CA SER A 233 -2.90 4.75 23.61
C SER A 233 -1.42 5.12 23.48
N LEU A 234 -0.53 4.13 23.58
CA LEU A 234 0.90 4.29 23.33
C LEU A 234 1.17 4.73 21.89
N GLY A 235 0.60 4.05 20.89
CA GLY A 235 0.77 4.39 19.49
C GLY A 235 0.36 5.83 19.17
N PHE A 236 -0.79 6.29 19.69
CA PHE A 236 -1.27 7.65 19.49
C PHE A 236 -0.38 8.68 20.20
N SER A 237 0.03 8.43 21.44
CA SER A 237 0.96 9.34 22.13
C SER A 237 2.27 9.51 21.35
N ARG A 238 2.84 8.42 20.82
CA ARG A 238 4.06 8.46 20.00
C ARG A 238 3.85 9.21 18.70
N PHE A 239 2.70 9.03 18.06
CA PHE A 239 2.33 9.78 16.86
C PHE A 239 2.34 11.29 17.10
N PHE A 240 1.66 11.77 18.14
CA PHE A 240 1.62 13.19 18.48
C PHE A 240 2.96 13.73 19.00
N GLN A 241 3.83 12.88 19.55
CA GLN A 241 5.20 13.25 19.91
C GLN A 241 6.13 13.33 18.69
N GLY A 242 5.72 12.78 17.54
CA GLY A 242 6.52 12.73 16.31
C GLY A 242 7.44 11.51 16.22
N ASP A 243 7.28 10.53 17.13
CA ASP A 243 7.92 9.22 17.04
C ASP A 243 7.08 8.31 16.13
N TYR A 244 7.15 8.58 14.83
CA TYR A 244 6.40 7.84 13.82
C TYR A 244 6.88 6.40 13.65
N ALA A 245 8.12 6.09 14.05
CA ALA A 245 8.63 4.72 14.04
C ALA A 245 7.85 3.86 15.04
N SER A 246 7.79 4.28 16.31
CA SER A 246 7.01 3.58 17.33
C SER A 246 5.52 3.58 16.97
N ALA A 247 4.96 4.72 16.54
CA ALA A 247 3.55 4.80 16.17
C ALA A 247 3.18 3.83 15.03
N SER A 248 3.99 3.77 13.97
CA SER A 248 3.73 2.90 12.82
C SER A 248 3.74 1.42 13.22
N TYR A 249 4.77 0.99 13.96
CA TYR A 249 4.91 -0.40 14.38
C TYR A 249 3.90 -0.84 15.44
N LEU A 250 3.35 0.10 16.21
CA LEU A 250 2.28 -0.18 17.16
C LEU A 250 0.92 -0.22 16.47
N LEU A 251 0.57 0.80 15.67
CA LEU A 251 -0.79 1.03 15.17
C LEU A 251 -1.12 0.21 13.92
N ILE A 252 -0.24 0.21 12.90
CA ILE A 252 -0.55 -0.40 11.60
C ILE A 252 -0.87 -1.90 11.70
N PRO A 253 -0.16 -2.70 12.52
CA PRO A 253 -0.54 -4.10 12.74
C PRO A 253 -1.94 -4.30 13.33
N GLN A 254 -2.48 -3.33 14.08
CA GLN A 254 -3.77 -3.48 14.76
C GLN A 254 -4.95 -3.32 13.82
N LEU A 255 -4.78 -2.62 12.68
CA LEU A 255 -5.89 -2.28 11.78
C LEU A 255 -6.71 -3.51 11.36
N GLU A 256 -6.04 -4.60 10.98
CA GLU A 256 -6.73 -5.81 10.53
C GLU A 256 -7.59 -6.43 11.64
N ASN A 257 -7.02 -6.54 12.85
CA ASN A 257 -7.72 -7.11 13.99
C ASN A 257 -8.89 -6.21 14.42
N SER A 258 -8.71 -4.89 14.40
CA SER A 258 -9.77 -3.92 14.69
C SER A 258 -10.93 -3.98 13.70
N ILE A 259 -10.65 -4.05 12.38
CA ILE A 259 -11.71 -4.23 11.38
C ILE A 259 -12.48 -5.53 11.63
N ARG A 260 -11.76 -6.63 11.92
CA ARG A 260 -12.37 -7.93 12.20
C ARG A 260 -13.27 -7.87 13.43
N PHE A 261 -12.74 -7.34 14.53
CA PHE A 261 -13.45 -7.17 15.78
C PHE A 261 -14.69 -6.31 15.60
N TYR A 262 -14.57 -5.14 14.98
CA TYR A 262 -15.69 -4.25 14.75
C TYR A 262 -16.80 -4.91 13.91
N MET A 263 -16.43 -5.57 12.81
CA MET A 263 -17.40 -6.34 11.99
C MET A 263 -18.09 -7.44 12.80
N HIS A 264 -17.36 -8.13 13.67
CA HIS A 264 -17.94 -9.14 14.58
C HIS A 264 -18.92 -8.51 15.58
N THR A 265 -18.64 -7.32 16.14
CA THR A 265 -19.60 -6.63 17.03
C THR A 265 -20.91 -6.27 16.33
N LEU A 266 -20.90 -6.16 15.00
CA LEU A 266 -22.08 -5.94 14.16
C LEU A 266 -22.76 -7.26 13.72
N ASN A 267 -22.40 -8.40 14.32
CA ASN A 267 -22.84 -9.74 13.94
C ASN A 267 -22.54 -10.10 12.46
N ARG A 268 -21.45 -9.56 11.90
CA ARG A 268 -20.98 -9.91 10.55
C ARG A 268 -19.80 -10.85 10.68
N GLU A 269 -19.99 -12.12 10.31
CA GLU A 269 -18.95 -13.14 10.40
C GLU A 269 -17.82 -12.86 9.38
N THR A 270 -16.60 -12.76 9.90
CA THR A 270 -15.39 -12.48 9.12
C THR A 270 -14.45 -13.69 9.02
N SER A 271 -14.84 -14.84 9.58
CA SER A 271 -14.08 -16.09 9.52
C SER A 271 -14.24 -16.76 8.15
N LYS A 272 -13.35 -17.70 7.84
CA LYS A 272 -13.54 -18.66 6.75
C LYS A 272 -13.48 -20.06 7.36
N LEU A 273 -14.41 -20.91 6.95
CA LEU A 273 -14.36 -22.34 7.23
C LEU A 273 -13.41 -22.99 6.21
N ASP A 274 -12.29 -23.54 6.67
CA ASP A 274 -11.35 -24.27 5.80
C ASP A 274 -11.87 -25.68 5.47
N ASN A 275 -11.21 -26.37 4.54
CA ASN A 275 -11.53 -27.73 4.10
C ASN A 275 -11.49 -28.76 5.25
N GLU A 276 -10.81 -28.44 6.36
CA GLU A 276 -10.77 -29.24 7.60
C GLU A 276 -11.85 -28.84 8.63
N LEU A 277 -12.80 -27.98 8.26
CA LEU A 277 -13.83 -27.39 9.13
C LEU A 277 -13.29 -26.49 10.26
N LEU A 278 -12.03 -26.06 10.16
CA LEU A 278 -11.43 -25.09 11.08
C LEU A 278 -11.84 -23.67 10.67
N GLN A 279 -12.24 -22.85 11.64
CA GLN A 279 -12.49 -21.43 11.40
C GLN A 279 -11.16 -20.66 11.49
N GLU A 280 -10.70 -20.14 10.36
CA GLU A 280 -9.56 -19.22 10.30
C GLU A 280 -10.03 -17.78 10.13
N ASP A 281 -9.35 -16.89 10.85
CA ASP A 281 -9.51 -15.46 10.72
C ASP A 281 -9.05 -14.97 9.35
N ARG A 282 -9.93 -14.28 8.61
CA ARG A 282 -9.53 -13.72 7.31
C ARG A 282 -8.52 -12.59 7.50
N SER A 283 -7.48 -12.61 6.68
CA SER A 283 -6.59 -11.46 6.49
C SER A 283 -7.34 -10.27 5.86
N LEU A 284 -6.78 -9.07 5.94
CA LEU A 284 -7.32 -7.87 5.32
C LEU A 284 -7.53 -8.07 3.82
N SER A 285 -6.58 -8.71 3.13
CA SER A 285 -6.73 -9.06 1.72
C SER A 285 -7.93 -9.98 1.49
N GLY A 286 -8.11 -11.00 2.33
CA GLY A 286 -9.23 -11.92 2.24
C GLY A 286 -10.58 -11.26 2.56
N MET A 287 -10.62 -10.31 3.50
CA MET A 287 -11.80 -9.51 3.79
C MET A 287 -12.14 -8.56 2.63
N LEU A 288 -11.14 -7.88 2.06
CA LEU A 288 -11.33 -6.99 0.90
C LEU A 288 -11.76 -7.74 -0.37
N GLU A 289 -11.37 -9.00 -0.53
CA GLU A 289 -11.77 -9.83 -1.67
C GLU A 289 -13.17 -10.41 -1.49
N SER A 290 -13.49 -10.95 -0.31
CA SER A 290 -14.72 -11.71 -0.09
C SER A 290 -15.87 -10.93 0.55
N LEU A 291 -15.57 -9.85 1.30
CA LEU A 291 -16.53 -9.12 2.13
C LEU A 291 -16.56 -7.61 1.78
N ARG A 292 -16.14 -7.25 0.57
CA ARG A 292 -16.06 -5.84 0.14
C ARG A 292 -17.39 -5.12 0.27
N PRO A 293 -18.54 -5.66 -0.21
CA PRO A 293 -19.83 -4.98 -0.06
C PRO A 293 -20.21 -4.71 1.39
N GLU A 294 -19.96 -5.66 2.29
CA GLU A 294 -20.26 -5.56 3.71
C GLU A 294 -19.36 -4.52 4.39
N LEU A 295 -18.09 -4.49 4.04
CA LEU A 295 -17.14 -3.47 4.50
C LEU A 295 -17.54 -2.07 3.99
N GLU A 296 -17.89 -1.94 2.70
CA GLU A 296 -18.31 -0.66 2.12
C GLU A 296 -19.64 -0.18 2.70
N GLN A 297 -20.53 -1.08 3.13
CA GLN A 297 -21.77 -0.71 3.82
C GLN A 297 -21.49 -0.13 5.22
N VAL A 298 -20.48 -0.64 5.93
CA VAL A 298 -20.15 -0.22 7.29
C VAL A 298 -19.29 1.04 7.31
N PHE A 299 -18.21 1.05 6.52
CA PHE A 299 -17.19 2.10 6.55
C PHE A 299 -17.33 3.12 5.41
N GLY A 300 -18.13 2.82 4.38
CA GLY A 300 -18.21 3.60 3.16
C GLY A 300 -17.18 3.18 2.10
N GLY A 301 -17.58 3.30 0.83
CA GLY A 301 -16.76 2.90 -0.32
C GLY A 301 -15.42 3.62 -0.43
N ASP A 302 -15.40 4.92 -0.11
CA ASP A 302 -14.19 5.76 -0.22
C ASP A 302 -13.13 5.34 0.80
N LEU A 303 -13.53 5.12 2.05
CA LEU A 303 -12.64 4.69 3.13
C LEU A 303 -12.08 3.29 2.84
N ILE A 304 -12.91 2.34 2.41
CA ILE A 304 -12.45 1.00 2.04
C ILE A 304 -11.50 1.04 0.83
N ASN A 305 -11.73 1.94 -0.13
CA ASN A 305 -10.82 2.13 -1.25
C ASN A 305 -9.45 2.66 -0.79
N ILE A 306 -9.42 3.62 0.15
CA ILE A 306 -8.16 4.12 0.74
C ILE A 306 -7.46 3.00 1.52
N ILE A 307 -8.19 2.23 2.33
CA ILE A 307 -7.61 1.12 3.10
C ILE A 307 -6.99 0.07 2.17
N ASP A 308 -7.67 -0.30 1.08
CA ASP A 308 -7.12 -1.22 0.09
C ASP A 308 -5.82 -0.66 -0.51
N LEU A 309 -5.83 0.57 -1.00
CA LEU A 309 -4.68 1.18 -1.66
C LEU A 309 -3.49 1.44 -0.73
N LEU A 310 -3.73 1.75 0.54
CA LEU A 310 -2.70 2.11 1.51
C LEU A 310 -2.08 0.90 2.21
N PHE A 311 -2.90 -0.07 2.61
CA PHE A 311 -2.44 -1.20 3.43
C PHE A 311 -2.24 -2.50 2.65
N ASN A 312 -2.99 -2.72 1.57
CA ASN A 312 -3.08 -4.02 0.90
C ASN A 312 -2.47 -4.03 -0.51
N TYR A 313 -2.76 -3.03 -1.34
CA TYR A 313 -2.41 -3.02 -2.76
C TYR A 313 -0.89 -2.99 -2.97
N LYS A 314 -0.34 -4.08 -3.51
CA LYS A 314 1.11 -4.29 -3.63
C LYS A 314 1.84 -3.18 -4.40
N PRO A 315 1.35 -2.67 -5.55
CA PRO A 315 2.00 -1.54 -6.23
C PRO A 315 1.94 -0.22 -5.45
N GLY A 316 1.12 -0.13 -4.40
CA GLY A 316 1.09 0.98 -3.46
C GLY A 316 2.03 0.78 -2.27
N PRO A 317 1.87 1.57 -1.19
CA PRO A 317 2.70 1.46 0.01
C PRO A 317 2.65 0.07 0.66
N SER A 318 1.52 -0.64 0.55
CA SER A 318 1.32 -1.99 1.08
C SER A 318 1.76 -2.11 2.55
N LEU A 319 1.45 -1.10 3.37
CA LEU A 319 2.07 -0.91 4.70
C LEU A 319 1.86 -2.12 5.64
N ARG A 320 0.74 -2.83 5.53
CA ARG A 320 0.50 -4.07 6.29
C ARG A 320 1.55 -5.13 5.96
N HIS A 321 1.84 -5.32 4.67
CA HIS A 321 2.84 -6.29 4.23
C HIS A 321 4.24 -5.87 4.66
N GLU A 322 4.60 -4.61 4.44
CA GLU A 322 5.94 -4.11 4.76
C GLU A 322 6.25 -4.18 6.26
N ILE A 323 5.29 -3.85 7.13
CA ILE A 323 5.48 -3.97 8.59
C ILE A 323 5.49 -5.43 9.05
N ALA A 324 4.55 -6.26 8.58
CA ALA A 324 4.48 -7.66 9.00
C ALA A 324 5.75 -8.46 8.66
N HIS A 325 6.48 -8.05 7.61
CA HIS A 325 7.74 -8.65 7.21
C HIS A 325 8.98 -7.88 7.69
N GLY A 326 8.82 -6.82 8.48
CA GLY A 326 9.92 -6.01 9.01
C GLY A 326 10.72 -5.25 7.95
N LYS A 327 10.11 -4.96 6.80
CA LYS A 327 10.75 -4.29 5.66
C LYS A 327 10.61 -2.77 5.69
N LEU A 328 9.60 -2.24 6.40
CA LEU A 328 9.43 -0.80 6.56
C LEU A 328 10.57 -0.24 7.42
N SER A 329 11.55 0.40 6.79
CA SER A 329 12.68 1.00 7.53
C SER A 329 12.22 2.13 8.47
N ALA A 330 13.06 2.48 9.45
CA ALA A 330 12.82 3.61 10.34
C ALA A 330 12.51 4.91 9.57
N GLY A 331 13.25 5.20 8.49
CA GLY A 331 12.97 6.35 7.62
C GLY A 331 11.64 6.22 6.86
N GLY A 332 11.26 5.01 6.46
CA GLY A 332 9.97 4.72 5.84
C GLY A 332 8.78 5.03 6.75
N CYS A 333 8.94 4.92 8.07
CA CYS A 333 7.93 5.32 9.05
C CYS A 333 7.66 6.84 9.05
N PHE A 334 8.58 7.67 8.54
CA PHE A 334 8.38 9.12 8.37
C PHE A 334 7.81 9.48 6.99
N SER A 335 7.51 8.49 6.14
CA SER A 335 6.85 8.76 4.86
C SER A 335 5.44 9.30 5.07
N ALA A 336 4.99 10.15 4.15
CA ALA A 336 3.66 10.75 4.21
C ALA A 336 2.54 9.70 4.26
N SER A 337 2.71 8.55 3.57
CA SER A 337 1.76 7.45 3.61
C SER A 337 1.70 6.74 4.96
N ALA A 338 2.83 6.55 5.65
CA ALA A 338 2.88 5.98 7.00
C ALA A 338 2.25 6.93 8.04
N ILE A 339 2.52 8.24 7.94
CA ILE A 339 1.89 9.27 8.77
C ILE A 339 0.37 9.28 8.55
N TYR A 340 -0.08 9.28 7.29
CA TYR A 340 -1.49 9.21 6.95
C TYR A 340 -2.14 7.92 7.46
N ALA A 341 -1.45 6.78 7.39
CA ALA A 341 -1.95 5.51 7.93
C ALA A 341 -2.19 5.57 9.43
N CYS A 342 -1.26 6.14 10.20
CA CYS A 342 -1.42 6.31 11.65
C CYS A 342 -2.59 7.25 11.99
N TRP A 343 -2.72 8.36 11.25
CA TRP A 343 -3.87 9.26 11.38
C TRP A 343 -5.20 8.55 11.04
N LEU A 344 -5.23 7.77 9.96
CA LEU A 344 -6.44 7.07 9.56
C LEU A 344 -6.90 6.07 10.64
N ILE A 345 -5.96 5.38 11.28
CA ILE A 345 -6.24 4.49 12.41
C ILE A 345 -6.78 5.29 13.60
N TYR A 346 -6.18 6.44 13.92
CA TYR A 346 -6.69 7.34 14.96
C TYR A 346 -8.13 7.78 14.66
N ARG A 347 -8.42 8.19 13.42
CA ARG A 347 -9.77 8.54 12.98
C ARG A 347 -10.75 7.38 13.15
N LEU A 348 -10.38 6.17 12.74
CA LEU A 348 -11.22 4.98 12.88
C LEU A 348 -11.53 4.65 14.34
N VAL A 349 -10.55 4.81 15.23
CA VAL A 349 -10.74 4.60 16.67
C VAL A 349 -11.63 5.68 17.27
N CYS A 350 -11.49 6.94 16.85
CA CYS A 350 -12.33 8.02 17.35
C CYS A 350 -13.75 8.02 16.78
N TRP A 351 -13.96 7.44 15.60
CA TRP A 351 -15.24 7.52 14.88
C TRP A 351 -16.47 7.09 15.71
N PRO A 352 -16.45 5.96 16.45
CA PRO A 352 -17.58 5.56 17.30
C PRO A 352 -17.85 6.49 18.50
N LEU A 353 -16.92 7.40 18.80
CA LEU A 353 -16.95 8.27 19.99
C LEU A 353 -17.37 9.70 19.67
N LEU A 354 -17.43 10.09 18.39
CA LEU A 354 -17.65 11.49 17.99
C LEU A 354 -18.96 12.06 18.54
N ASP A 355 -20.04 11.28 18.48
CA ASP A 355 -21.37 11.72 18.93
C ASP A 355 -21.44 11.92 20.46
N CYS A 356 -20.56 11.26 21.22
CA CYS A 356 -20.55 11.29 22.68
C CYS A 356 -19.26 11.91 23.26
N TRP A 357 -18.43 12.53 22.40
CA TRP A 357 -17.11 13.02 22.76
C TRP A 357 -17.14 14.02 23.91
N VAL A 358 -18.04 15.01 23.83
CA VAL A 358 -18.16 16.08 24.84
C VAL A 358 -18.60 15.53 26.19
N GLU A 359 -19.42 14.48 26.21
CA GLU A 359 -19.99 13.93 27.45
C GLU A 359 -19.01 12.98 28.15
N TYR A 360 -18.29 12.13 27.42
CA TYR A 360 -17.48 11.06 28.01
C TYR A 360 -15.98 11.20 27.80
N ILE A 361 -15.54 11.78 26.68
CA ILE A 361 -14.12 11.84 26.32
C ILE A 361 -13.48 13.12 26.82
N ALA A 362 -14.09 14.27 26.52
CA ALA A 362 -13.53 15.57 26.85
C ALA A 362 -13.20 15.76 28.35
N PRO A 363 -14.10 15.42 29.30
CA PRO A 363 -13.79 15.56 30.72
C PRO A 363 -12.58 14.73 31.13
N SER A 364 -12.47 13.50 30.64
CA SER A 364 -11.36 12.60 30.99
C SER A 364 -10.00 13.05 30.46
N ILE A 365 -9.97 13.85 29.38
CA ILE A 365 -8.74 14.42 28.82
C ILE A 365 -8.34 15.69 29.56
N GLU A 366 -9.30 16.45 30.08
CA GLU A 366 -9.06 17.74 30.74
C GLU A 366 -8.83 17.60 32.26
N GLU A 367 -9.29 16.50 32.88
CA GLU A 367 -9.08 16.19 34.30
C GLU A 367 -7.75 15.46 34.59
N ASN A 368 -7.08 14.93 33.56
CA ASN A 368 -5.77 14.27 33.61
C ASN A 368 -4.67 15.14 32.98
#